data_AF-A0CPN6-F1
#
_entry.id   AF-A0CPN6-F1
#
_cell.length_a   1.000
_cell.length_b   1.000
_cell.length_c   1.000
_cell.angle_alpha   90.00
_cell.angle_beta   90.00
_cell.angle_gamma   90.00
#
_symmetry.space_group_name_H-M   'P 1'
#
loop_
_entity.id
_entity.type
_entity.pdbx_description
1 polymer ?
#
loop_
_entity_poly.entity_id
_entity_poly.type
_entity_poly.pdbx_seq_one_letter_code
_entity_poly.pdbx_strand_id
1 'polypeptide(L)'
;MDQQAKILQGRLIQIRHVATKQYLKGTIHLVIEKTMFKKKELDQYYLGTTPKEDDFYTYFILQKYQPTENDLRLGDVVAIQNYGQQQFVNLNAQKKSEVTQQCYAYLDEEKHYFVIRPEKDIFLNNQNAIDNSIDKKYVRITSIDNGYSLHSHLRTYKTESVSQYNEVTGYKNCDENDLWELLPVHENLTKGFQPQAQTLEPIQINYGSTIIIRNFWTGWTLHSHKTCYKSTKAQEISLYSYPRDENDFWIIQKLNQEDKADRALRKNHEIWIQHNITKRFLSCANVLSYSQSGYQACGLEGKPMTGLLLQEFENSPLRMNQPFVIKHLTKDLYLSQSKFQTESKIGSQQEAVFVEQFNGLCLWIIELQK
;
A
#
# COMPACT_ATOMS: atom_id res chain seq x y z
N MET A 1 17.72 15.93 -25.79
CA MET A 1 16.59 15.36 -25.02
C MET A 1 17.20 14.72 -23.79
N ASP A 2 17.15 15.41 -22.65
CA ASP A 2 17.66 14.84 -21.41
C ASP A 2 16.79 13.63 -21.02
N GLN A 3 17.41 12.47 -20.94
CA GLN A 3 16.79 11.31 -20.31
C GLN A 3 16.65 11.65 -18.82
N GLN A 4 15.41 11.92 -18.41
CA GLN A 4 15.09 12.18 -17.01
C GLN A 4 15.56 10.97 -16.17
N ALA A 5 16.32 11.23 -15.11
CA ALA A 5 16.88 10.19 -14.28
C ALA A 5 15.77 9.36 -13.61
N LYS A 6 15.88 8.03 -13.69
CA LYS A 6 14.99 7.09 -13.00
C LYS A 6 15.01 7.32 -11.49
N ILE A 7 13.84 7.20 -10.86
CA ILE A 7 13.72 7.22 -9.40
C ILE A 7 13.95 5.81 -8.84
N LEU A 8 14.94 5.68 -7.96
CA LEU A 8 15.36 4.39 -7.37
C LEU A 8 15.22 4.43 -5.85
N GLN A 9 14.87 3.31 -5.22
CA GLN A 9 14.88 3.20 -3.76
C GLN A 9 16.28 3.40 -3.19
N GLY A 10 16.36 3.78 -1.92
CA GLY A 10 17.63 3.95 -1.22
C GLY A 10 18.46 5.16 -1.67
N ARG A 11 17.98 5.93 -2.66
CA ARG A 11 18.59 7.18 -3.11
C ARG A 11 17.90 8.40 -2.48
N LEU A 12 18.65 9.51 -2.43
CA LEU A 12 18.09 10.80 -2.04
C LEU A 12 17.12 11.29 -3.12
N ILE A 13 15.93 11.66 -2.67
CA ILE A 13 14.89 12.28 -3.48
C ILE A 13 14.35 13.51 -2.78
N GLN A 14 13.66 14.35 -3.53
CA GLN A 14 12.74 15.34 -3.00
C GLN A 14 11.30 14.96 -3.34
N ILE A 15 10.38 15.32 -2.45
CA ILE A 15 8.95 15.06 -2.62
C ILE A 15 8.28 16.44 -2.72
N ARG A 16 7.87 16.83 -3.93
CA ARG A 16 7.31 18.16 -4.20
C ARG A 16 5.80 18.10 -4.32
N HIS A 17 5.10 18.91 -3.55
CA HIS A 17 3.65 19.03 -3.63
C HIS A 17 3.23 19.70 -4.94
N VAL A 18 2.30 19.10 -5.67
CA VAL A 18 1.95 19.53 -7.03
C VAL A 18 1.30 20.91 -7.02
N ALA A 19 0.35 21.17 -6.12
CA ALA A 19 -0.43 22.42 -6.16
C ALA A 19 0.36 23.62 -5.63
N THR A 20 1.12 23.45 -4.54
CA THR A 20 1.86 24.56 -3.91
C THR A 20 3.28 24.72 -4.45
N LYS A 21 3.78 23.73 -5.20
CA LYS A 21 5.18 23.64 -5.66
C LYS A 21 6.21 23.67 -4.53
N GLN A 22 5.78 23.39 -3.30
CA GLN A 22 6.65 23.33 -2.13
C GLN A 22 7.15 21.91 -1.88
N TYR A 23 8.35 21.79 -1.32
CA TYR A 23 9.01 20.54 -0.98
C TYR A 23 8.61 20.07 0.41
N LEU A 24 8.33 18.78 0.56
CA LEU A 24 8.17 18.14 1.86
C LEU A 24 9.41 18.39 2.72
N LYS A 25 9.22 18.66 4.01
CA LYS A 25 10.30 18.98 4.95
C LYS A 25 10.03 18.33 6.29
N GLY A 26 11.06 17.64 6.80
CA GLY A 26 11.09 17.08 8.14
C GLY A 26 11.91 17.94 9.09
N THR A 27 11.34 18.44 10.18
CA THR A 27 12.03 19.35 11.11
C THR A 27 11.81 18.96 12.56
N ILE A 28 12.82 19.17 13.41
CA ILE A 28 12.71 19.07 14.85
C ILE A 28 12.55 20.46 15.42
N HIS A 29 11.58 20.65 16.30
CA HIS A 29 11.52 21.83 17.13
C HIS A 29 11.44 21.43 18.60
N LEU A 30 12.27 22.08 19.41
CA LEU A 30 12.18 22.04 20.86
C LEU A 30 10.90 22.74 21.28
N VAL A 31 9.95 21.99 21.81
CA VAL A 31 8.74 22.53 22.43
C VAL A 31 8.94 22.51 23.94
N ILE A 32 8.84 23.68 24.56
CA ILE A 32 8.87 23.82 26.02
C ILE A 32 7.44 23.69 26.53
N GLU A 33 7.05 22.50 26.99
CA GLU A 33 5.80 22.33 27.71
C GLU A 33 5.94 22.94 29.11
N LYS A 34 5.17 23.99 29.37
CA LYS A 34 5.04 24.60 30.71
C LYS A 34 3.85 23.97 31.43
N THR A 35 4.11 23.10 32.39
CA THR A 35 3.13 22.71 33.41
C THR A 35 3.26 23.61 34.64
N MET A 36 2.25 23.65 35.53
CA MET A 36 2.25 24.54 36.71
C MET A 36 3.50 24.42 37.60
N PHE A 37 4.26 23.32 37.51
CA PHE A 37 5.45 23.11 38.37
C PHE A 37 6.70 22.61 37.63
N LYS A 38 6.65 22.34 36.31
CA LYS A 38 7.80 21.86 35.53
C LYS A 38 7.77 22.34 34.09
N LYS A 39 8.94 22.76 33.59
CA LYS A 39 9.20 22.86 32.16
C LYS A 39 9.73 21.51 31.68
N LYS A 40 9.09 20.92 30.67
CA LYS A 40 9.62 19.74 29.98
C LYS A 40 9.95 20.15 28.55
N GLU A 41 11.19 19.96 28.15
CA GLU A 41 11.59 20.08 26.75
C GLU A 41 11.22 18.76 26.05
N LEU A 42 10.44 18.87 24.99
CA LEU A 42 10.05 17.76 24.14
C LEU A 42 10.49 18.08 22.72
N ASP A 43 11.27 17.19 22.13
CA ASP A 43 11.51 17.21 20.70
C ASP A 43 10.21 16.81 19.99
N GLN A 44 9.58 17.78 19.33
CA GLN A 44 8.45 17.49 18.45
C GLN A 44 8.93 17.52 17.02
N TYR A 45 8.81 16.37 16.36
CA TYR A 45 9.12 16.20 14.96
C TYR A 45 7.90 16.60 14.13
N TYR A 46 8.06 17.65 13.34
CA TYR A 46 7.03 18.15 12.43
C TYR A 46 7.34 17.76 11.00
N LEU A 47 6.26 17.59 10.23
CA LEU A 47 6.30 17.41 8.80
C LEU A 47 5.55 18.56 8.16
N GLY A 48 6.19 19.33 7.29
CA GLY A 48 5.57 20.46 6.60
C GLY A 48 5.98 20.52 5.13
N THR A 49 5.55 21.55 4.41
CA THR A 49 6.15 21.92 3.12
C THR A 49 6.81 23.30 3.14
N THR A 50 7.84 23.48 2.31
CA THR A 50 8.63 24.72 2.20
C THR A 50 8.98 25.04 0.74
N PRO A 51 9.08 26.32 0.32
CA PRO A 51 9.54 26.66 -1.02
C PRO A 51 11.06 26.48 -1.21
N LYS A 52 11.83 26.18 -0.16
CA LYS A 52 13.28 26.00 -0.23
C LYS A 52 13.61 24.61 -0.77
N GLU A 53 14.16 24.55 -1.97
CA GLU A 53 14.55 23.30 -2.64
C GLU A 53 15.75 22.63 -1.96
N ASP A 54 16.91 23.29 -1.94
CA ASP A 54 18.16 22.65 -1.50
C ASP A 54 18.40 22.73 0.01
N ASP A 55 17.38 22.36 0.79
CA ASP A 55 17.46 22.27 2.24
C ASP A 55 17.66 20.81 2.62
N PHE A 56 18.69 20.51 3.42
CA PHE A 56 19.04 19.16 3.88
C PHE A 56 17.86 18.39 4.49
N TYR A 57 16.91 19.10 5.10
CA TYR A 57 15.70 18.55 5.71
C TYR A 57 14.57 18.25 4.72
N THR A 58 14.75 18.58 3.44
CA THR A 58 13.81 18.25 2.34
C THR A 58 14.23 17.01 1.56
N TYR A 59 15.38 16.42 1.89
CA TYR A 59 15.83 15.17 1.30
C TYR A 59 15.23 13.97 2.03
N PHE A 60 14.72 13.03 1.25
CA PHE A 60 14.13 11.79 1.74
C PHE A 60 14.72 10.58 1.04
N ILE A 61 14.60 9.43 1.69
CA ILE A 61 14.94 8.12 1.15
C ILE A 61 13.66 7.28 1.16
N LEU A 62 13.28 6.75 0.00
CA LEU A 62 12.22 5.75 -0.10
C LEU A 62 12.83 4.36 0.04
N GLN A 63 12.36 3.59 1.01
CA GLN A 63 12.81 2.23 1.29
C GLN A 63 11.67 1.25 0.99
N LYS A 64 11.80 0.40 -0.03
CA LYS A 64 10.73 -0.56 -0.36
C LYS A 64 10.51 -1.58 0.76
N TYR A 65 9.27 -2.03 0.89
CA TYR A 65 8.87 -3.19 1.66
C TYR A 65 9.12 -4.45 0.82
N GLN A 66 10.09 -5.29 1.23
CA GLN A 66 10.52 -6.50 0.51
C GLN A 66 10.97 -6.25 -0.95
N PRO A 67 12.00 -5.42 -1.18
CA PRO A 67 12.48 -5.10 -2.51
C PRO A 67 13.04 -6.31 -3.26
N THR A 68 12.60 -6.51 -4.51
CA THR A 68 13.23 -7.43 -5.48
C THR A 68 14.00 -6.72 -6.59
N GLU A 69 13.85 -5.39 -6.65
CA GLU A 69 14.47 -4.52 -7.65
C GLU A 69 14.63 -3.11 -7.07
N ASN A 70 15.46 -2.28 -7.71
CA ASN A 70 15.73 -0.92 -7.25
C ASN A 70 14.76 0.13 -7.81
N ASP A 71 14.24 -0.09 -9.01
CA ASP A 71 13.33 0.83 -9.68
C ASP A 71 12.06 1.01 -8.85
N LEU A 72 11.72 2.24 -8.49
CA LEU A 72 10.44 2.52 -7.84
C LEU A 72 9.31 2.57 -8.89
N ARG A 73 8.15 2.04 -8.53
CA ARG A 73 6.98 1.85 -9.39
C ARG A 73 5.70 2.16 -8.62
N LEU A 74 4.65 2.51 -9.35
CA LEU A 74 3.31 2.57 -8.80
C LEU A 74 2.93 1.17 -8.27
N GLY A 75 2.32 1.10 -7.10
CA GLY A 75 1.95 -0.12 -6.37
C GLY A 75 3.04 -0.64 -5.41
N ASP A 76 4.24 -0.07 -5.46
CA ASP A 76 5.27 -0.33 -4.45
C ASP A 76 4.82 0.18 -3.08
N VAL A 77 5.15 -0.59 -2.05
CA VAL A 77 5.01 -0.19 -0.64
C VAL A 77 6.36 0.29 -0.15
N VAL A 78 6.42 1.48 0.44
CA VAL A 78 7.65 2.14 0.88
C VAL A 78 7.52 2.73 2.28
N ALA A 79 8.60 2.70 3.04
CA ALA A 79 8.80 3.62 4.16
C ALA A 79 9.52 4.88 3.65
N ILE A 80 9.18 6.04 4.20
CA ILE A 80 9.70 7.34 3.76
C ILE A 80 10.55 7.91 4.87
N GLN A 81 11.88 7.82 4.74
CA GLN A 81 12.81 8.33 5.75
C GLN A 81 13.22 9.76 5.40
N ASN A 82 13.10 10.68 6.35
CA ASN A 82 13.75 11.97 6.23
C ASN A 82 15.25 11.81 6.46
N TYR A 83 16.07 12.23 5.49
CA TYR A 83 17.51 12.07 5.57
C TYR A 83 18.12 12.95 6.67
N GLY A 84 17.60 14.16 6.88
CA GLY A 84 18.18 15.08 7.85
C GLY A 84 17.93 14.68 9.31
N GLN A 85 16.76 14.12 9.59
CA GLN A 85 16.36 13.71 10.94
C GLN A 85 16.59 12.22 11.22
N GLN A 86 16.82 11.42 10.18
CA GLN A 86 16.89 9.95 10.26
C GLN A 86 15.60 9.27 10.77
N GLN A 87 14.47 9.99 10.75
CA GLN A 87 13.14 9.53 11.16
C GLN A 87 12.24 9.23 9.95
N PHE A 88 11.17 8.47 10.15
CA PHE A 88 10.19 8.10 9.13
C PHE A 88 8.92 8.93 9.20
N VAL A 89 8.39 9.29 8.03
CA VAL A 89 7.06 9.91 7.91
C VAL A 89 5.99 8.95 8.45
N ASN A 90 5.13 9.47 9.32
CA ASN A 90 4.03 8.74 9.95
C ASN A 90 2.72 9.53 9.88
N LEU A 91 1.59 8.81 9.87
CA LEU A 91 0.23 9.34 9.89
C LEU A 91 -0.58 8.74 11.05
N ASN A 92 -0.94 9.57 12.05
CA ASN A 92 -1.75 9.14 13.18
C ASN A 92 -3.21 9.57 13.01
N ALA A 93 -4.08 8.62 12.66
CA ALA A 93 -5.51 8.88 12.44
C ALA A 93 -6.29 9.24 13.71
N GLN A 94 -5.77 8.85 14.89
CA GLN A 94 -6.38 9.13 16.20
C GLN A 94 -6.06 10.53 16.70
N LYS A 95 -4.93 11.11 16.28
CA LYS A 95 -4.54 12.49 16.59
C LYS A 95 -4.96 13.42 15.46
N LYS A 96 -5.50 14.59 15.80
CA LYS A 96 -5.92 15.60 14.81
C LYS A 96 -4.90 16.73 14.71
N SER A 97 -4.72 17.24 13.50
CA SER A 97 -3.96 18.46 13.23
C SER A 97 -4.58 19.66 13.97
N GLU A 98 -3.76 20.58 14.46
CA GLU A 98 -4.20 21.81 15.13
C GLU A 98 -4.81 22.86 14.16
N VAL A 99 -4.56 22.70 12.86
CA VAL A 99 -4.95 23.68 11.83
C VAL A 99 -6.23 23.22 11.13
N THR A 100 -6.24 22.01 10.58
CA THR A 100 -7.34 21.49 9.74
C THR A 100 -8.18 20.43 10.40
N GLN A 101 -7.79 19.92 11.58
CA GLN A 101 -8.46 18.79 12.23
C GLN A 101 -8.42 17.48 11.40
N GLN A 102 -7.55 17.42 10.39
CA GLN A 102 -7.28 16.20 9.61
C GLN A 102 -6.34 15.26 10.38
N CYS A 103 -6.01 14.08 9.81
CA CYS A 103 -5.09 13.12 10.41
C CYS A 103 -3.71 13.77 10.61
N TYR A 104 -3.11 13.59 11.78
CA TYR A 104 -1.84 14.22 12.12
C TYR A 104 -0.67 13.54 11.42
N ALA A 105 0.12 14.31 10.66
CA ALA A 105 1.36 13.85 10.05
C ALA A 105 2.58 14.33 10.84
N TYR A 106 3.59 13.46 10.98
CA TYR A 106 4.77 13.72 11.80
C TYR A 106 5.94 12.81 11.39
N LEU A 107 7.08 12.93 12.07
CA LEU A 107 8.16 11.94 11.95
C LEU A 107 8.29 11.10 13.23
N ASP A 108 8.65 9.84 13.08
CA ASP A 108 8.85 8.86 14.16
C ASP A 108 10.02 7.91 13.83
N GLU A 109 10.55 7.22 14.83
CA GLU A 109 11.60 6.21 14.65
C GLU A 109 11.02 4.94 14.02
N GLU A 110 9.73 4.66 14.29
CA GLU A 110 9.02 3.53 13.74
C GLU A 110 8.61 3.75 12.29
N LYS A 111 8.76 2.69 11.47
CA LYS A 111 8.41 2.73 10.06
C LYS A 111 6.90 2.68 9.86
N HIS A 112 6.34 3.76 9.31
CA HIS A 112 5.07 3.71 8.61
C HIS A 112 5.30 3.32 7.15
N TYR A 113 4.44 2.48 6.61
CA TYR A 113 4.45 2.11 5.21
C TYR A 113 3.34 2.80 4.40
N PHE A 114 3.69 3.16 3.17
CA PHE A 114 2.82 3.83 2.21
C PHE A 114 2.86 3.11 0.87
N VAL A 115 1.73 3.01 0.19
CA VAL A 115 1.67 2.59 -1.22
C VAL A 115 1.76 3.81 -2.14
N ILE A 116 2.59 3.73 -3.18
CA ILE A 116 2.68 4.75 -4.23
C ILE A 116 1.57 4.50 -5.25
N ARG A 117 0.63 5.44 -5.40
CA ARG A 117 -0.58 5.29 -6.21
C ARG A 117 -0.61 6.28 -7.38
N PRO A 118 -1.33 5.96 -8.46
CA PRO A 118 -1.49 6.88 -9.58
C PRO A 118 -2.29 8.14 -9.19
N GLU A 119 -2.14 9.19 -10.00
CA GLU A 119 -2.93 10.43 -9.96
C GLU A 119 -4.43 10.22 -10.21
N LYS A 120 -4.81 9.20 -10.96
CA LYS A 120 -6.23 8.89 -11.17
C LYS A 120 -6.76 8.02 -10.06
N ASP A 121 -8.01 8.25 -9.67
CA ASP A 121 -8.67 7.39 -8.70
C ASP A 121 -8.75 5.95 -9.25
N ILE A 122 -8.11 5.03 -8.54
CA ILE A 122 -8.09 3.61 -8.88
C ILE A 122 -9.49 2.98 -8.85
N PHE A 123 -10.43 3.55 -8.09
CA PHE A 123 -11.82 3.09 -8.02
C PHE A 123 -12.62 3.51 -9.26
N LEU A 124 -12.10 4.42 -10.08
CA LEU A 124 -12.73 4.90 -11.31
C LEU A 124 -11.98 4.46 -12.58
N ASN A 125 -10.81 3.81 -12.44
CA ASN A 125 -9.96 3.48 -13.57
C ASN A 125 -10.29 2.11 -14.17
N ASN A 126 -10.83 2.11 -15.39
CA ASN A 126 -11.17 0.91 -16.18
C ASN A 126 -10.05 0.49 -17.16
N GLN A 127 -8.81 0.94 -16.97
CA GLN A 127 -7.73 0.64 -17.91
C GLN A 127 -7.18 -0.78 -17.72
N ASN A 128 -7.12 -1.52 -18.84
CA ASN A 128 -6.63 -2.90 -18.91
C ASN A 128 -5.09 -3.02 -18.89
N ALA A 129 -4.36 -1.92 -19.11
CA ALA A 129 -2.89 -1.93 -19.16
C ALA A 129 -2.29 -1.35 -17.87
N ILE A 130 -1.41 -2.12 -17.23
CA ILE A 130 -0.70 -1.71 -16.01
C ILE A 130 0.58 -0.96 -16.39
N ASP A 131 0.47 0.33 -16.72
CA ASP A 131 1.67 1.19 -16.73
C ASP A 131 1.97 1.63 -15.29
N ASN A 132 2.86 0.87 -14.65
CA ASN A 132 3.31 1.10 -13.28
C ASN A 132 4.56 1.97 -13.17
N SER A 133 5.07 2.56 -14.26
CA SER A 133 6.19 3.50 -14.14
C SER A 133 5.76 4.74 -13.34
N ILE A 134 6.67 5.31 -12.55
CA ILE A 134 6.45 6.59 -11.85
C ILE A 134 7.05 7.78 -12.58
N ASP A 135 7.92 7.53 -13.56
CA ASP A 135 8.58 8.58 -14.31
C ASP A 135 7.52 9.44 -15.01
N LYS A 136 7.52 10.75 -14.72
CA LYS A 136 6.61 11.75 -15.28
C LYS A 136 5.15 11.63 -14.84
N LYS A 137 4.88 11.03 -13.67
CA LYS A 137 3.54 10.95 -13.10
C LYS A 137 3.45 11.69 -11.77
N TYR A 138 2.33 12.35 -11.56
CA TYR A 138 1.91 12.71 -10.22
C TYR A 138 1.46 11.45 -9.48
N VAL A 139 1.84 11.35 -8.23
CA VAL A 139 1.56 10.19 -7.39
C VAL A 139 0.80 10.60 -6.15
N ARG A 140 0.06 9.66 -5.58
CA ARG A 140 -0.41 9.72 -4.20
C ARG A 140 0.43 8.79 -3.35
N ILE A 141 0.67 9.21 -2.12
CA ILE A 141 1.39 8.43 -1.12
C ILE A 141 0.39 8.10 -0.02
N THR A 142 -0.15 6.89 -0.03
CA THR A 142 -1.27 6.50 0.85
C THR A 142 -0.80 5.50 1.89
N SER A 143 -1.04 5.76 3.17
CA SER A 143 -0.73 4.83 4.25
C SER A 143 -1.49 3.52 4.08
N ILE A 144 -0.77 2.40 4.19
CA ILE A 144 -1.38 1.06 4.08
C ILE A 144 -2.07 0.60 5.37
N ASP A 145 -1.95 1.37 6.47
CA ASP A 145 -2.53 1.05 7.77
C ASP A 145 -3.96 1.57 7.90
N ASN A 146 -4.21 2.75 7.32
CA ASN A 146 -5.45 3.49 7.55
C ASN A 146 -6.06 4.11 6.27
N GLY A 147 -5.36 4.03 5.14
CA GLY A 147 -5.83 4.53 3.85
C GLY A 147 -5.83 6.05 3.71
N TYR A 148 -5.20 6.79 4.63
CA TYR A 148 -5.02 8.24 4.49
C TYR A 148 -3.84 8.53 3.55
N SER A 149 -4.06 9.47 2.63
CA SER A 149 -3.03 9.99 1.73
C SER A 149 -2.29 11.16 2.37
N LEU A 150 -0.99 11.29 2.10
CA LEU A 150 -0.22 12.47 2.46
C LEU A 150 -0.80 13.68 1.72
N HIS A 151 -1.18 14.71 2.46
CA HIS A 151 -1.95 15.86 1.99
C HIS A 151 -1.26 17.15 2.40
N SER A 152 -1.21 18.17 1.54
CA SER A 152 -0.68 19.49 1.92
C SER A 152 -1.43 20.63 1.25
N HIS A 153 -1.43 21.79 1.88
CA HIS A 153 -2.18 22.95 1.41
C HIS A 153 -1.54 24.25 1.88
N LEU A 154 -2.04 25.38 1.41
CA LEU A 154 -1.51 26.72 1.74
C LEU A 154 -1.71 27.16 3.19
N ARG A 155 -2.40 26.38 4.04
CA ARG A 155 -2.51 26.69 5.47
C ARG A 155 -1.23 26.30 6.17
N THR A 156 -0.70 27.18 7.01
CA THR A 156 0.51 26.95 7.80
C THR A 156 0.18 26.50 9.23
N TYR A 157 1.18 25.95 9.92
CA TYR A 157 1.06 25.63 11.34
C TYR A 157 0.80 26.87 12.20
N LYS A 158 0.11 26.69 13.33
CA LYS A 158 -0.16 27.78 14.28
C LYS A 158 0.98 27.94 15.28
N THR A 159 1.69 26.86 15.56
CA THR A 159 2.86 26.88 16.44
C THR A 159 3.95 27.81 15.86
N GLU A 160 4.37 28.80 16.63
CA GLU A 160 5.25 29.90 16.18
C GLU A 160 6.53 29.39 15.49
N SER A 161 7.17 28.35 16.05
CA SER A 161 8.43 27.78 15.56
C SER A 161 8.35 27.13 14.17
N VAL A 162 7.15 26.75 13.73
CA VAL A 162 6.88 26.08 12.45
C VAL A 162 5.86 26.82 11.58
N SER A 163 5.47 28.04 11.99
CA SER A 163 4.42 28.84 11.35
C SER A 163 4.75 29.28 9.91
N GLN A 164 6.03 29.20 9.53
CA GLN A 164 6.53 29.43 8.17
C GLN A 164 6.33 28.25 7.21
N TYR A 165 5.95 27.07 7.72
CA TYR A 165 5.74 25.88 6.90
C TYR A 165 4.26 25.66 6.66
N ASN A 166 3.92 25.31 5.43
CA ASN A 166 2.62 24.78 5.11
C ASN A 166 2.43 23.44 5.83
N GLU A 167 1.23 23.23 6.36
CA GLU A 167 0.89 22.01 7.06
C GLU A 167 0.83 20.82 6.09
N VAL A 168 1.26 19.68 6.62
CA VAL A 168 1.07 18.37 6.01
C VAL A 168 0.21 17.52 6.95
N THR A 169 -0.76 16.81 6.39
CA THR A 169 -1.70 15.95 7.12
C THR A 169 -1.90 14.63 6.38
N GLY A 170 -2.68 13.74 6.99
CA GLY A 170 -3.34 12.66 6.27
C GLY A 170 -4.75 13.05 5.85
N TYR A 171 -5.13 12.81 4.60
CA TYR A 171 -6.49 13.02 4.10
C TYR A 171 -7.08 11.75 3.48
N LYS A 172 -8.34 11.45 3.83
CA LYS A 172 -8.99 10.19 3.43
C LYS A 172 -9.73 10.29 2.10
N ASN A 173 -10.25 11.46 1.76
CA ASN A 173 -11.18 11.60 0.64
C ASN A 173 -10.51 11.86 -0.71
N CYS A 174 -9.17 11.90 -0.76
CA CYS A 174 -8.35 12.07 -1.96
C CYS A 174 -8.77 13.28 -2.81
N ASP A 175 -7.94 14.33 -2.86
CA ASP A 175 -8.13 15.46 -3.76
C ASP A 175 -6.81 15.84 -4.47
N GLU A 176 -6.78 17.02 -5.08
CA GLU A 176 -5.59 17.56 -5.78
C GLU A 176 -4.43 17.91 -4.82
N ASN A 177 -4.73 18.07 -3.53
CA ASN A 177 -3.73 18.36 -2.49
C ASN A 177 -3.03 17.10 -1.96
N ASP A 178 -3.40 15.93 -2.47
CA ASP A 178 -2.71 14.66 -2.23
C ASP A 178 -1.69 14.31 -3.33
N LEU A 179 -1.53 15.19 -4.32
CA LEU A 179 -0.65 14.95 -5.46
C LEU A 179 0.78 15.41 -5.20
N TRP A 180 1.71 14.50 -5.43
CA TRP A 180 3.14 14.69 -5.23
C TRP A 180 3.94 14.33 -6.49
N GLU A 181 5.05 15.01 -6.66
CA GLU A 181 6.10 14.70 -7.62
C GLU A 181 7.30 14.12 -6.85
N LEU A 182 7.84 12.99 -7.34
CA LEU A 182 9.08 12.43 -6.83
C LEU A 182 10.22 12.87 -7.74
N LEU A 183 11.17 13.62 -7.18
CA LEU A 183 12.25 14.25 -7.95
C LEU A 183 13.60 13.68 -7.51
N PRO A 184 14.49 13.32 -8.45
CA PRO A 184 15.84 12.93 -8.08
C PRO A 184 16.61 14.15 -7.59
N VAL A 185 17.39 14.01 -6.52
CA VAL A 185 18.31 15.08 -6.08
C VAL A 185 19.47 15.19 -7.08
N HIS A 186 19.86 16.42 -7.41
CA HIS A 186 20.97 16.67 -8.33
C HIS A 186 22.27 15.97 -7.89
N GLU A 187 23.03 15.43 -8.85
CA GLU A 187 24.22 14.61 -8.58
C GLU A 187 25.30 15.33 -7.76
N ASN A 188 25.47 16.64 -7.96
CA ASN A 188 26.42 17.46 -7.19
C ASN A 188 26.07 17.52 -5.69
N LEU A 189 24.79 17.46 -5.34
CA LEU A 189 24.30 17.49 -3.95
C LEU A 189 24.33 16.11 -3.28
N THR A 190 24.48 15.04 -4.07
CA THR A 190 24.59 13.66 -3.57
C THR A 190 26.02 13.15 -3.48
N LYS A 191 27.02 14.01 -3.72
CA LYS A 191 28.43 13.64 -3.68
C LYS A 191 28.82 13.11 -2.28
N GLY A 192 29.24 11.85 -2.23
CA GLY A 192 29.62 11.16 -0.99
C GLY A 192 28.48 10.44 -0.29
N PHE A 193 27.22 10.62 -0.73
CA PHE A 193 26.10 9.80 -0.26
C PHE A 193 26.23 8.38 -0.80
N GLN A 194 26.07 7.39 0.08
CA GLN A 194 26.04 5.97 -0.29
C GLN A 194 24.59 5.49 -0.29
N PRO A 195 24.04 5.04 -1.43
CA PRO A 195 22.67 4.54 -1.50
C PRO A 195 22.41 3.41 -0.51
N GLN A 196 21.30 3.52 0.21
CA GLN A 196 20.83 2.50 1.15
C GLN A 196 19.82 1.59 0.46
N ALA A 197 20.29 0.78 -0.48
CA ALA A 197 19.44 -0.17 -1.20
C ALA A 197 19.92 -1.61 -0.95
N GLN A 198 18.99 -2.46 -0.52
CA GLN A 198 19.17 -3.90 -0.53
C GLN A 198 18.05 -4.48 -1.39
N THR A 199 18.38 -5.41 -2.27
CA THR A 199 17.40 -6.16 -3.05
C THR A 199 17.49 -7.62 -2.70
N LEU A 200 16.34 -8.26 -2.57
CA LEU A 200 16.20 -9.70 -2.54
C LEU A 200 16.33 -10.23 -3.96
N GLU A 201 16.90 -11.42 -4.11
CA GLU A 201 16.83 -12.13 -5.39
C GLU A 201 15.36 -12.32 -5.80
N PRO A 202 15.02 -12.27 -7.11
CA PRO A 202 13.67 -12.50 -7.56
C PRO A 202 13.13 -13.86 -7.08
N ILE A 203 12.18 -13.84 -6.14
CA ILE A 203 11.67 -15.07 -5.52
C ILE A 203 10.52 -15.61 -6.36
N GLN A 204 10.74 -16.77 -6.98
CA GLN A 204 9.68 -17.52 -7.66
C GLN A 204 8.70 -18.09 -6.64
N ILE A 205 7.40 -17.97 -6.93
CA ILE A 205 6.35 -18.55 -6.10
C ILE A 205 5.99 -19.94 -6.61
N ASN A 206 5.96 -20.89 -5.68
CA ASN A 206 5.66 -22.29 -5.96
C ASN A 206 4.36 -22.72 -5.29
N TYR A 207 3.76 -23.80 -5.78
CA TYR A 207 2.68 -24.48 -5.08
C TYR A 207 3.11 -24.91 -3.68
N GLY A 208 2.20 -24.75 -2.72
CA GLY A 208 2.42 -25.09 -1.32
C GLY A 208 3.14 -24.01 -0.51
N SER A 209 3.63 -22.94 -1.13
CA SER A 209 4.17 -21.78 -0.41
C SER A 209 3.09 -21.12 0.44
N THR A 210 3.43 -20.80 1.69
CA THR A 210 2.65 -19.87 2.52
C THR A 210 2.99 -18.44 2.10
N ILE A 211 1.97 -17.67 1.75
CA ILE A 211 2.09 -16.35 1.15
C ILE A 211 1.08 -15.36 1.74
N ILE A 212 1.30 -14.08 1.50
CA ILE A 212 0.33 -13.01 1.69
C ILE A 212 -0.12 -12.54 0.30
N ILE A 213 -1.43 -12.37 0.11
CA ILE A 213 -2.01 -11.86 -1.14
C ILE A 213 -2.47 -10.43 -0.89
N ARG A 214 -1.77 -9.46 -1.48
CA ARG A 214 -2.00 -8.02 -1.28
C ARG A 214 -2.59 -7.39 -2.51
N ASN A 215 -3.60 -6.53 -2.34
CA ASN A 215 -4.09 -5.69 -3.42
C ASN A 215 -2.99 -4.72 -3.86
N PHE A 216 -2.74 -4.68 -5.17
CA PHE A 216 -1.61 -3.96 -5.75
C PHE A 216 -1.65 -2.45 -5.43
N TRP A 217 -2.84 -1.84 -5.48
CA TRP A 217 -3.00 -0.39 -5.38
C TRP A 217 -3.27 0.15 -3.99
N THR A 218 -3.88 -0.64 -3.11
CA THR A 218 -4.27 -0.15 -1.78
C THR A 218 -3.31 -0.60 -0.69
N GLY A 219 -2.58 -1.69 -0.94
CA GLY A 219 -1.73 -2.31 0.04
C GLY A 219 -2.47 -3.18 1.07
N TRP A 220 -3.79 -3.40 0.91
CA TRP A 220 -4.59 -4.22 1.83
C TRP A 220 -4.48 -5.70 1.46
N THR A 221 -4.54 -6.59 2.44
CA THR A 221 -4.30 -8.03 2.26
C THR A 221 -5.57 -8.84 2.39
N LEU A 222 -5.69 -9.93 1.61
CA LEU A 222 -6.72 -10.93 1.85
C LEU A 222 -6.56 -11.49 3.26
N HIS A 223 -7.65 -11.45 4.01
CA HIS A 223 -7.65 -11.73 5.44
C HIS A 223 -8.83 -12.64 5.77
N SER A 224 -8.61 -13.66 6.61
CA SER A 224 -9.69 -14.55 7.02
C SER A 224 -9.57 -15.01 8.47
N HIS A 225 -10.69 -15.05 9.17
CA HIS A 225 -10.78 -15.36 10.59
C HIS A 225 -12.03 -16.18 10.86
N LYS A 226 -12.23 -16.64 12.10
CA LYS A 226 -13.35 -17.53 12.45
C LYS A 226 -14.75 -16.89 12.36
N THR A 227 -14.84 -15.60 12.07
CA THR A 227 -16.13 -14.92 11.88
C THR A 227 -16.77 -15.36 10.56
N CYS A 228 -18.09 -15.44 10.57
CA CYS A 228 -18.88 -15.76 9.40
C CYS A 228 -19.76 -14.57 9.00
N TYR A 229 -20.07 -14.46 7.71
CA TYR A 229 -21.10 -13.55 7.22
C TYR A 229 -22.44 -13.88 7.88
N LYS A 230 -23.24 -12.84 8.18
CA LYS A 230 -24.55 -13.07 8.81
C LYS A 230 -25.52 -13.68 7.80
N SER A 231 -25.40 -13.28 6.53
CA SER A 231 -26.23 -13.71 5.40
C SER A 231 -26.05 -15.18 5.04
N THR A 232 -24.81 -15.64 4.84
CA THR A 232 -24.53 -16.98 4.30
C THR A 232 -24.04 -17.98 5.34
N LYS A 233 -23.62 -17.52 6.53
CA LYS A 233 -22.90 -18.31 7.54
C LYS A 233 -21.56 -18.90 7.07
N ALA A 234 -21.15 -18.63 5.83
CA ALA A 234 -19.82 -18.96 5.33
C ALA A 234 -18.77 -18.09 6.02
N GLN A 235 -17.54 -18.59 6.12
CA GLN A 235 -16.44 -17.84 6.74
C GLN A 235 -16.20 -16.55 5.95
N GLU A 236 -16.06 -15.44 6.69
CA GLU A 236 -15.76 -14.15 6.11
C GLU A 236 -14.33 -14.15 5.54
N ILE A 237 -14.22 -13.61 4.34
CA ILE A 237 -12.93 -13.23 3.76
C ILE A 237 -13.04 -11.73 3.50
N SER A 238 -12.21 -10.98 4.21
CA SER A 238 -12.17 -9.53 4.17
C SER A 238 -10.81 -9.08 3.66
N LEU A 239 -10.62 -7.77 3.65
CA LEU A 239 -9.35 -7.12 3.43
C LEU A 239 -8.93 -6.39 4.69
N TYR A 240 -7.71 -6.64 5.12
CA TYR A 240 -7.14 -6.03 6.32
C TYR A 240 -5.97 -5.12 5.95
N SER A 241 -5.86 -4.02 6.69
CA SER A 241 -4.75 -3.10 6.58
C SER A 241 -3.57 -3.57 7.44
N TYR A 242 -2.45 -2.85 7.45
CA TYR A 242 -1.30 -3.17 8.30
C TYR A 242 -1.59 -2.89 9.80
N PRO A 243 -0.95 -3.58 10.77
CA PRO A 243 0.09 -4.61 10.65
C PRO A 243 -0.42 -5.93 10.07
N ARG A 244 0.46 -6.66 9.36
CA ARG A 244 0.15 -8.01 8.90
C ARG A 244 0.07 -8.97 10.08
N ASP A 245 -0.84 -9.93 10.01
CA ASP A 245 -0.97 -10.98 11.00
C ASP A 245 -1.14 -12.37 10.35
N GLU A 246 -1.31 -13.37 11.20
CA GLU A 246 -1.47 -14.77 10.81
C GLU A 246 -2.76 -15.09 10.04
N ASN A 247 -3.75 -14.19 10.05
CA ASN A 247 -4.98 -14.30 9.28
C ASN A 247 -4.80 -13.82 7.83
N ASP A 248 -3.65 -13.23 7.49
CA ASP A 248 -3.26 -12.86 6.13
C ASP A 248 -2.56 -13.99 5.36
N PHE A 249 -2.36 -15.16 5.99
CA PHE A 249 -1.55 -16.24 5.43
C PHE A 249 -2.38 -17.23 4.62
N TRP A 250 -1.99 -17.42 3.36
CA TRP A 250 -2.66 -18.30 2.40
C TRP A 250 -1.68 -19.30 1.79
N ILE A 251 -2.21 -20.44 1.32
CA ILE A 251 -1.46 -21.47 0.63
C ILE A 251 -2.09 -21.69 -0.74
N ILE A 252 -1.30 -21.54 -1.81
CA ILE A 252 -1.75 -21.86 -3.17
C ILE A 252 -1.51 -23.34 -3.46
N GLN A 253 -2.56 -24.06 -3.82
CA GLN A 253 -2.50 -25.48 -4.18
C GLN A 253 -2.91 -25.69 -5.64
N LYS A 254 -2.30 -26.69 -6.28
CA LYS A 254 -2.66 -27.09 -7.65
C LYS A 254 -4.00 -27.82 -7.65
N LEU A 255 -4.87 -27.52 -8.62
CA LEU A 255 -6.15 -28.22 -8.76
C LEU A 255 -5.94 -29.66 -9.28
N ASN A 256 -5.17 -29.82 -10.37
CA ASN A 256 -4.82 -31.12 -10.96
C ASN A 256 -3.41 -31.58 -10.55
N GLN A 257 -3.30 -32.77 -9.95
CA GLN A 257 -2.04 -33.29 -9.40
C GLN A 257 -1.23 -34.18 -10.37
N GLU A 258 -1.64 -34.27 -11.64
CA GLU A 258 -1.06 -35.21 -12.61
C GLU A 258 0.41 -34.91 -12.92
N ASP A 259 0.80 -33.64 -12.88
CA ASP A 259 2.18 -33.23 -13.07
C ASP A 259 2.79 -32.73 -11.75
N LYS A 260 3.52 -33.63 -11.07
CA LYS A 260 4.19 -33.39 -9.78
C LYS A 260 5.55 -32.69 -9.91
N ALA A 261 6.11 -32.63 -11.12
CA ALA A 261 7.47 -32.13 -11.33
C ALA A 261 7.51 -30.60 -11.37
N ASP A 262 6.57 -29.95 -12.08
CA ASP A 262 6.50 -28.49 -12.09
C ASP A 262 5.76 -27.94 -10.86
N ARG A 263 6.52 -27.25 -10.00
CA ARG A 263 6.00 -26.57 -8.81
C ARG A 263 5.76 -25.08 -9.04
N ALA A 264 6.21 -24.51 -10.16
CA ALA A 264 6.08 -23.10 -10.45
C ALA A 264 4.63 -22.70 -10.72
N LEU A 265 4.20 -21.55 -10.21
CA LEU A 265 2.93 -20.96 -10.60
C LEU A 265 3.09 -20.23 -11.94
N ARG A 266 2.21 -20.49 -12.91
CA ARG A 266 2.23 -19.85 -14.24
C ARG A 266 0.84 -19.37 -14.64
N LYS A 267 0.79 -18.53 -15.67
CA LYS A 267 -0.45 -17.98 -16.20
C LYS A 267 -1.39 -19.12 -16.59
N ASN A 268 -2.67 -18.94 -16.33
CA ASN A 268 -3.76 -19.88 -16.57
C ASN A 268 -3.67 -21.20 -15.77
N HIS A 269 -2.84 -21.27 -14.72
CA HIS A 269 -2.90 -22.38 -13.80
C HIS A 269 -4.21 -22.35 -13.00
N GLU A 270 -4.86 -23.51 -12.96
CA GLU A 270 -6.02 -23.76 -12.10
C GLU A 270 -5.57 -24.13 -10.69
N ILE A 271 -6.09 -23.39 -9.71
CA ILE A 271 -5.60 -23.43 -8.33
C ILE A 271 -6.73 -23.46 -7.31
N TRP A 272 -6.33 -23.84 -6.11
CA TRP A 272 -7.03 -23.58 -4.87
C TRP A 272 -6.23 -22.59 -4.03
N ILE A 273 -6.91 -21.68 -3.34
CA ILE A 273 -6.29 -20.81 -2.35
C ILE A 273 -6.87 -21.17 -0.99
N GLN A 274 -6.07 -21.75 -0.11
CA GLN A 274 -6.47 -22.20 1.21
C GLN A 274 -5.93 -21.25 2.28
N HIS A 275 -6.78 -20.81 3.20
CA HIS A 275 -6.34 -20.05 4.36
C HIS A 275 -5.52 -20.93 5.30
N ASN A 276 -4.36 -20.44 5.74
CA ASN A 276 -3.39 -21.25 6.47
C ASN A 276 -3.92 -21.73 7.82
N ILE A 277 -4.64 -20.90 8.57
CA ILE A 277 -5.11 -21.28 9.92
C ILE A 277 -6.43 -22.04 9.85
N THR A 278 -7.43 -21.45 9.22
CA THR A 278 -8.80 -21.97 9.25
C THR A 278 -8.99 -23.17 8.31
N LYS A 279 -8.01 -23.41 7.43
CA LYS A 279 -7.99 -24.46 6.40
C LYS A 279 -9.16 -24.36 5.42
N ARG A 280 -9.89 -23.23 5.41
CA ARG A 280 -10.97 -22.96 4.46
C ARG A 280 -10.40 -22.50 3.13
N PHE A 281 -11.14 -22.77 2.07
CA PHE A 281 -10.77 -22.41 0.72
C PHE A 281 -11.52 -21.14 0.29
N LEU A 282 -10.80 -20.19 -0.29
CA LEU A 282 -11.38 -19.01 -0.92
C LEU A 282 -12.33 -19.46 -2.04
N SER A 283 -13.56 -18.96 -1.97
CA SER A 283 -14.64 -19.28 -2.88
C SER A 283 -15.56 -18.06 -3.06
N CYS A 284 -16.52 -18.19 -3.98
CA CYS A 284 -17.52 -17.17 -4.29
C CYS A 284 -18.91 -17.68 -3.90
N ALA A 285 -19.58 -17.00 -2.97
CA ALA A 285 -20.98 -17.31 -2.63
C ALA A 285 -21.94 -16.89 -3.75
N ASN A 286 -23.11 -17.53 -3.84
CA ASN A 286 -24.20 -17.09 -4.72
C ASN A 286 -25.09 -16.04 -4.04
N VAL A 287 -24.48 -15.12 -3.30
CA VAL A 287 -25.16 -14.03 -2.59
C VAL A 287 -24.39 -12.74 -2.87
N LEU A 288 -25.13 -11.67 -3.14
CA LEU A 288 -24.53 -10.35 -3.33
C LEU A 288 -23.77 -9.93 -2.08
N SER A 289 -22.64 -9.29 -2.33
CA SER A 289 -21.85 -8.54 -1.35
C SER A 289 -22.69 -7.51 -0.62
N TYR A 290 -22.26 -7.14 0.59
CA TYR A 290 -22.88 -6.07 1.37
C TYR A 290 -22.87 -4.74 0.61
N SER A 291 -21.78 -4.47 -0.12
CA SER A 291 -21.68 -3.31 -1.01
C SER A 291 -22.56 -3.39 -2.27
N GLN A 292 -23.12 -4.56 -2.57
CA GLN A 292 -23.83 -4.86 -3.82
C GLN A 292 -22.98 -4.62 -5.07
N SER A 293 -21.65 -4.54 -4.93
CA SER A 293 -20.72 -4.32 -6.04
C SER A 293 -20.35 -5.60 -6.79
N GLY A 294 -20.68 -6.75 -6.20
CA GLY A 294 -20.42 -8.09 -6.73
C GLY A 294 -20.95 -9.17 -5.79
N TYR A 295 -20.38 -10.36 -5.86
CA TYR A 295 -20.69 -11.51 -5.00
C TYR A 295 -19.72 -11.61 -3.82
N GLN A 296 -20.17 -12.15 -2.69
CA GLN A 296 -19.31 -12.31 -1.50
C GLN A 296 -18.15 -13.27 -1.77
N ALA A 297 -16.91 -12.84 -1.46
CA ALA A 297 -15.80 -13.77 -1.30
C ALA A 297 -15.89 -14.42 0.10
N CYS A 298 -15.82 -15.75 0.16
CA CYS A 298 -16.03 -16.50 1.40
C CYS A 298 -15.12 -17.72 1.52
N GLY A 299 -14.91 -18.19 2.75
CA GLY A 299 -14.17 -19.40 3.06
C GLY A 299 -15.11 -20.61 3.19
N LEU A 300 -14.83 -21.68 2.44
CA LEU A 300 -15.58 -22.95 2.50
C LEU A 300 -14.75 -24.09 3.09
N GLU A 301 -15.43 -25.04 3.73
CA GLU A 301 -14.83 -26.31 4.19
C GLU A 301 -14.63 -27.27 3.01
N GLY A 302 -13.53 -28.02 3.04
CA GLY A 302 -13.18 -28.92 1.95
C GLY A 302 -12.81 -28.18 0.66
N LYS A 303 -12.23 -28.90 -0.30
CA LYS A 303 -11.94 -28.33 -1.62
C LYS A 303 -13.28 -28.04 -2.32
N PRO A 304 -13.55 -26.79 -2.73
CA PRO A 304 -14.75 -26.50 -3.50
C PRO A 304 -14.81 -27.32 -4.79
N MET A 305 -15.95 -27.35 -5.47
CA MET A 305 -16.06 -28.06 -6.75
C MET A 305 -15.36 -27.31 -7.90
N THR A 306 -15.22 -25.98 -7.77
CA THR A 306 -14.72 -25.08 -8.82
C THR A 306 -13.53 -24.25 -8.34
N GLY A 307 -12.40 -24.35 -9.03
CA GLY A 307 -11.17 -23.64 -8.67
C GLY A 307 -11.14 -22.17 -9.06
N LEU A 308 -9.94 -21.61 -8.91
CA LEU A 308 -9.58 -20.26 -9.35
C LEU A 308 -8.53 -20.35 -10.45
N LEU A 309 -8.42 -19.30 -11.24
CA LEU A 309 -7.49 -19.18 -12.36
C LEU A 309 -6.59 -17.96 -12.12
N LEU A 310 -5.27 -18.14 -12.26
CA LEU A 310 -4.32 -17.03 -12.22
C LEU A 310 -4.16 -16.42 -13.62
N GLN A 311 -4.41 -15.12 -13.77
CA GLN A 311 -4.36 -14.40 -15.05
C GLN A 311 -3.49 -13.15 -14.99
N GLU A 312 -3.30 -12.51 -16.15
CA GLU A 312 -2.66 -11.18 -16.30
C GLU A 312 -1.24 -11.05 -15.72
N PHE A 313 -0.34 -11.97 -16.09
CA PHE A 313 1.10 -11.82 -15.96
C PHE A 313 1.83 -12.43 -17.16
N GLU A 314 3.14 -12.19 -17.26
CA GLU A 314 3.98 -12.71 -18.34
C GLU A 314 3.95 -14.24 -18.38
N ASN A 315 4.31 -14.86 -19.51
CA ASN A 315 4.41 -16.33 -19.64
C ASN A 315 5.60 -16.93 -18.84
N SER A 316 6.09 -16.22 -17.82
CA SER A 316 7.09 -16.66 -16.86
C SER A 316 6.44 -17.24 -15.60
N PRO A 317 7.19 -17.98 -14.78
CA PRO A 317 6.78 -18.26 -13.40
C PRO A 317 6.43 -16.97 -12.66
N LEU A 318 5.37 -17.01 -11.85
CA LEU A 318 4.95 -15.92 -10.97
C LEU A 318 6.03 -15.67 -9.92
N ARG A 319 6.35 -14.39 -9.70
CA ARG A 319 7.34 -13.95 -8.72
C ARG A 319 6.73 -13.05 -7.66
N MET A 320 7.39 -12.93 -6.51
CA MET A 320 7.06 -11.93 -5.51
C MET A 320 7.00 -10.52 -6.14
N ASN A 321 6.07 -9.69 -5.68
CA ASN A 321 5.80 -8.34 -6.20
C ASN A 321 5.34 -8.25 -7.67
N GLN A 322 5.16 -9.36 -8.39
CA GLN A 322 4.60 -9.35 -9.73
C GLN A 322 3.07 -9.24 -9.68
N PRO A 323 2.45 -8.26 -10.38
CA PRO A 323 1.00 -8.15 -10.46
C PRO A 323 0.37 -9.36 -11.17
N PHE A 324 -0.79 -9.79 -10.69
CA PHE A 324 -1.61 -10.83 -11.29
C PHE A 324 -3.10 -10.65 -10.94
N VAL A 325 -3.96 -11.43 -11.58
CA VAL A 325 -5.41 -11.45 -11.38
C VAL A 325 -5.86 -12.83 -10.93
N ILE A 326 -6.85 -12.88 -10.03
CA ILE A 326 -7.50 -14.10 -9.58
C ILE A 326 -8.92 -14.13 -10.15
N LYS A 327 -9.23 -15.14 -10.97
CA LYS A 327 -10.54 -15.30 -11.60
C LYS A 327 -11.23 -16.59 -11.14
N HIS A 328 -12.54 -16.55 -10.94
CA HIS A 328 -13.33 -17.73 -10.62
C HIS A 328 -13.58 -18.56 -11.88
N LEU A 329 -13.20 -19.84 -11.87
CA LEU A 329 -13.09 -20.67 -13.08
C LEU A 329 -14.41 -20.80 -13.84
N THR A 330 -15.53 -20.99 -13.15
CA THR A 330 -16.83 -21.29 -13.77
C THR A 330 -17.81 -20.12 -13.83
N LYS A 331 -17.57 -19.05 -13.05
CA LYS A 331 -18.50 -17.92 -12.94
C LYS A 331 -18.05 -16.72 -13.76
N ASP A 332 -16.83 -16.77 -14.31
CA ASP A 332 -16.21 -15.67 -15.03
C ASP A 332 -16.00 -14.38 -14.21
N LEU A 333 -15.95 -14.49 -12.87
CA LEU A 333 -15.83 -13.34 -11.96
C LEU A 333 -14.38 -13.11 -11.50
N TYR A 334 -13.99 -11.86 -11.28
CA TYR A 334 -12.68 -11.46 -10.79
C TYR A 334 -12.71 -11.17 -9.29
N LEU A 335 -11.75 -11.68 -8.53
CA LEU A 335 -11.57 -11.29 -7.13
C LEU A 335 -11.08 -9.84 -7.08
N SER A 336 -11.79 -9.01 -6.31
CA SER A 336 -11.58 -7.58 -6.24
C SER A 336 -11.74 -7.05 -4.81
N GLN A 337 -11.13 -5.91 -4.56
CA GLN A 337 -11.35 -5.11 -3.37
C GLN A 337 -12.55 -4.19 -3.53
N SER A 338 -13.45 -4.19 -2.55
CA SER A 338 -14.51 -3.21 -2.43
C SER A 338 -14.05 -1.99 -1.61
N LYS A 339 -14.57 -0.81 -1.92
CA LYS A 339 -14.36 0.41 -1.12
C LYS A 339 -15.14 0.40 0.22
N PHE A 340 -16.05 -0.55 0.39
CA PHE A 340 -16.92 -0.63 1.55
C PHE A 340 -16.32 -1.49 2.65
N GLN A 341 -16.68 -1.17 3.89
CA GLN A 341 -16.35 -2.02 5.03
C GLN A 341 -17.08 -3.36 4.96
N THR A 342 -16.48 -4.39 5.53
CA THR A 342 -17.09 -5.72 5.61
C THR A 342 -18.36 -5.73 6.48
N GLU A 343 -19.22 -6.72 6.27
CA GLU A 343 -20.52 -6.85 6.95
C GLU A 343 -20.37 -7.00 8.48
N SER A 344 -19.34 -7.72 8.94
CA SER A 344 -19.10 -7.97 10.37
C SER A 344 -18.68 -6.72 11.14
N LYS A 345 -18.20 -5.67 10.45
CA LYS A 345 -17.65 -4.41 11.03
C LYS A 345 -16.55 -4.64 12.08
N ILE A 346 -15.80 -5.74 11.98
CA ILE A 346 -14.67 -6.02 12.87
C ILE A 346 -13.47 -5.19 12.43
N GLY A 347 -13.03 -4.27 13.30
CA GLY A 347 -11.86 -3.43 13.04
C GLY A 347 -11.97 -2.58 11.77
N SER A 348 -10.81 -2.20 11.22
CA SER A 348 -10.71 -1.47 9.95
C SER A 348 -10.56 -2.45 8.79
N GLN A 349 -11.63 -3.20 8.50
CA GLN A 349 -11.66 -4.16 7.40
C GLN A 349 -12.55 -3.70 6.25
N GLN A 350 -12.14 -4.05 5.02
CA GLN A 350 -12.89 -3.83 3.79
C GLN A 350 -13.38 -5.16 3.23
N GLU A 351 -14.38 -5.10 2.36
CA GLU A 351 -14.98 -6.27 1.78
C GLU A 351 -14.14 -6.81 0.59
N ALA A 352 -13.89 -8.12 0.58
CA ALA A 352 -13.41 -8.82 -0.61
C ALA A 352 -14.61 -9.36 -1.40
N VAL A 353 -14.64 -9.10 -2.71
CA VAL A 353 -15.78 -9.41 -3.57
C VAL A 353 -15.34 -10.06 -4.87
N PHE A 354 -16.25 -10.81 -5.50
CA PHE A 354 -16.10 -11.28 -6.87
C PHE A 354 -16.99 -10.43 -7.80
N VAL A 355 -16.38 -9.77 -8.78
CA VAL A 355 -17.04 -8.83 -9.70
C VAL A 355 -17.01 -9.33 -11.14
N GLU A 356 -18.00 -8.94 -11.94
CA GLU A 356 -18.08 -9.33 -13.36
C GLU A 356 -17.06 -8.58 -14.22
N GLN A 357 -16.81 -7.31 -13.92
CA GLN A 357 -15.94 -6.46 -14.71
C GLN A 357 -14.57 -6.33 -14.06
N PHE A 358 -13.53 -6.62 -14.83
CA PHE A 358 -12.16 -6.34 -14.44
C PHE A 358 -11.93 -4.84 -14.27
N ASN A 359 -11.22 -4.47 -13.20
CA ASN A 359 -10.76 -3.12 -12.93
C ASN A 359 -9.45 -3.16 -12.13
N GLY A 360 -8.85 -2.00 -11.85
CA GLY A 360 -7.58 -1.92 -11.13
C GLY A 360 -7.58 -2.64 -9.76
N LEU A 361 -8.73 -2.73 -9.08
CA LEU A 361 -8.85 -3.38 -7.77
C LEU A 361 -8.85 -4.91 -7.84
N CYS A 362 -8.88 -5.46 -9.06
CA CYS A 362 -8.71 -6.89 -9.30
C CYS A 362 -7.23 -7.31 -9.38
N LEU A 363 -6.30 -6.35 -9.25
CA LEU A 363 -4.86 -6.60 -9.30
C LEU A 363 -4.31 -6.92 -7.91
N TRP A 364 -3.60 -8.04 -7.85
CA TRP A 364 -2.99 -8.58 -6.64
C TRP A 364 -1.50 -8.77 -6.85
N ILE A 365 -0.74 -8.79 -5.75
CA ILE A 365 0.65 -9.24 -5.73
C ILE A 365 0.84 -10.23 -4.58
N ILE A 366 1.94 -10.97 -4.65
CA ILE A 366 2.37 -11.86 -3.57
C ILE A 366 3.47 -11.18 -2.76
N GLU A 367 3.28 -11.18 -1.45
CA GLU A 367 4.30 -10.89 -0.43
C GLU A 367 4.66 -12.19 0.30
N LEU A 368 5.87 -12.26 0.83
CA LEU A 368 6.28 -13.40 1.66
C LEU A 368 5.97 -13.13 3.13
N GLN A 369 5.62 -14.19 3.84
CA GLN A 369 5.62 -14.19 5.30
C GLN A 369 7.01 -13.76 5.80
N LYS A 370 7.06 -12.69 6.60
CA LYS A 370 8.28 -12.24 7.28
C LYS A 370 8.47 -12.98 8.59
#